data_AF-A0A5N5UQX2-F1
#
_entry.id   AF-A0A5N5UQX2-F1
#
_cell.length_a   1.000
_cell.length_b   1.000
_cell.length_c   1.000
_cell.angle_alpha   90.00
_cell.angle_beta   90.00
_cell.angle_gamma   90.00
#
_symmetry.space_group_name_H-M   'P 1'
#
loop_
_entity.id
_entity.type
_entity.pdbx_description
1 polymer ?
#
loop_
_entity_poly.entity_id
_entity_poly.type
_entity_poly.pdbx_seq_one_letter_code
_entity_poly.pdbx_strand_id
1 'polypeptide(L)'
;MAAQVSLISDSEADQSATPRDELIRRLEDPQTAASLERILDHVDLLATLIDGLDGFVRRADVITGSVSDGINEVKQLALANNGQRSWPGVDVAALSDTVTRLAAAAANAAPALERLLNSPLTDPRTADTLAELGGALVEGREAAAAERGKPKGLFALIRATKDPDVARGLGFMIQIAKSVGHTLGQAPRKE
;
A
#
# COMPACT_ATOMS: atom_id res chain seq x y z
N MET A 1 -70.41 -13.66 12.36
CA MET A 1 -69.77 -12.65 13.25
C MET A 1 -68.42 -13.23 13.64
N ALA A 2 -67.35 -12.90 12.90
CA ALA A 2 -66.28 -11.96 13.32
C ALA A 2 -65.59 -12.44 14.62
N ALA A 3 -64.28 -12.72 14.68
CA ALA A 3 -63.17 -11.98 14.10
C ALA A 3 -61.94 -12.87 13.84
N GLN A 4 -61.28 -12.63 12.70
CA GLN A 4 -59.88 -12.92 12.47
C GLN A 4 -59.08 -11.76 13.07
N VAL A 5 -58.10 -12.03 13.94
CA VAL A 5 -57.12 -11.03 14.38
C VAL A 5 -55.74 -11.67 14.33
N SER A 6 -55.05 -11.34 13.24
CA SER A 6 -53.64 -10.97 13.15
C SER A 6 -52.67 -11.59 14.17
N LEU A 7 -51.87 -12.55 13.72
CA LEU A 7 -50.59 -12.96 14.32
C LEU A 7 -49.68 -13.53 13.21
N ILE A 8 -49.56 -12.80 12.10
CA ILE A 8 -48.54 -13.01 11.05
C ILE A 8 -48.00 -11.62 10.72
N SER A 9 -47.15 -11.03 11.57
CA SER A 9 -46.51 -9.74 11.25
C SER A 9 -45.29 -9.44 12.12
N ASP A 10 -44.33 -10.36 12.27
CA ASP A 10 -43.05 -9.96 12.91
C ASP A 10 -41.79 -10.76 12.52
N SER A 11 -41.81 -11.51 11.41
CA SER A 11 -40.64 -12.33 11.03
C SER A 11 -40.25 -12.25 9.54
N GLU A 12 -40.43 -11.10 8.88
CA GLU A 12 -39.97 -10.90 7.49
C GLU A 12 -39.33 -9.53 7.23
N ALA A 13 -38.88 -8.81 8.27
CA ALA A 13 -38.28 -7.48 8.11
C ALA A 13 -36.74 -7.48 7.99
N ASP A 14 -36.09 -8.63 7.78
CA ASP A 14 -34.61 -8.73 7.80
C ASP A 14 -34.00 -9.40 6.56
N GLN A 15 -34.67 -9.38 5.41
CA GLN A 15 -34.09 -9.94 4.20
C GLN A 15 -34.16 -8.97 3.02
N SER A 16 -32.95 -8.62 2.57
CA SER A 16 -32.57 -7.86 1.38
C SER A 16 -32.53 -6.34 1.50
N ALA A 17 -31.56 -5.84 2.28
CA ALA A 17 -30.87 -4.61 1.87
C ALA A 17 -30.36 -4.83 0.43
N THR A 18 -31.01 -4.21 -0.54
CA THR A 18 -30.64 -4.42 -1.93
C THR A 18 -29.26 -3.79 -2.16
N PRO A 19 -28.45 -4.27 -3.13
CA PRO A 19 -27.17 -3.64 -3.47
C PRO A 19 -27.31 -2.13 -3.76
N ARG A 20 -28.49 -1.68 -4.18
CA ARG A 20 -28.80 -0.26 -4.35
C ARG A 20 -28.95 0.46 -3.01
N ASP A 21 -29.59 -0.14 -2.01
CA ASP A 21 -29.78 0.48 -0.70
C ASP A 21 -28.44 0.65 0.03
N GLU A 22 -27.54 -0.32 -0.10
CA GLU A 22 -26.16 -0.20 0.40
C GLU A 22 -25.38 0.89 -0.35
N LEU A 23 -25.58 1.03 -1.66
CA LEU A 23 -24.96 2.10 -2.45
C LEU A 23 -25.51 3.49 -2.06
N ILE A 24 -26.83 3.60 -1.87
CA ILE A 24 -27.49 4.83 -1.42
C ILE A 24 -26.97 5.21 -0.04
N ARG A 25 -26.88 4.26 0.89
CA ARG A 25 -26.33 4.48 2.23
C ARG A 25 -24.87 4.94 2.22
N ARG A 26 -24.07 4.45 1.26
CA ARG A 26 -22.68 4.93 1.06
C ARG A 26 -22.62 6.28 0.37
N LEU A 27 -23.57 6.61 -0.50
CA LEU A 27 -23.68 7.93 -1.14
C LEU A 27 -24.21 9.01 -0.19
N GLU A 28 -24.95 8.62 0.85
CA GLU A 28 -25.37 9.49 1.95
C GLU A 28 -24.20 9.90 2.86
N ASP A 29 -23.05 9.22 2.79
CA ASP A 29 -21.84 9.65 3.48
C ASP A 29 -21.21 10.86 2.76
N PRO A 30 -21.09 12.03 3.42
CA PRO A 30 -20.57 13.25 2.81
C PRO A 30 -19.13 13.12 2.31
N GLN A 31 -18.29 12.25 2.90
CA GLN A 31 -16.94 12.01 2.40
C GLN A 31 -16.93 11.22 1.10
N THR A 32 -17.82 10.23 0.99
CA THR A 32 -18.00 9.42 -0.23
C THR A 32 -18.60 10.25 -1.36
N ALA A 33 -19.62 11.07 -1.08
CA ALA A 33 -20.21 11.98 -2.06
C ALA A 33 -19.19 12.99 -2.59
N ALA A 34 -18.39 13.61 -1.72
CA ALA A 34 -17.35 14.56 -2.13
C ALA A 34 -16.22 13.89 -2.93
N SER A 35 -15.86 12.64 -2.60
CA SER A 35 -14.87 11.87 -3.37
C SER A 35 -15.42 11.47 -4.74
N LEU A 36 -16.70 11.10 -4.80
CA LEU A 36 -17.36 10.76 -6.06
C LEU A 36 -17.54 11.98 -6.96
N GLU A 37 -17.90 13.14 -6.39
CA GLU A 37 -17.96 14.43 -7.09
C GLU A 37 -16.60 14.78 -7.68
N ARG A 38 -15.52 14.65 -6.90
CA ARG A 38 -14.15 14.93 -7.39
C ARG A 38 -13.72 13.98 -8.50
N ILE A 39 -14.11 12.71 -8.44
CA ILE A 39 -13.87 11.74 -9.51
C ILE A 39 -14.72 12.07 -10.74
N LEU A 40 -16.00 12.39 -10.55
CA LEU A 40 -16.95 12.78 -11.60
C LEU A 40 -16.51 14.06 -12.33
N ASP A 41 -16.00 15.05 -11.60
CA ASP A 41 -15.44 16.29 -12.15
C ASP A 41 -14.18 16.06 -13.01
N HIS A 42 -13.51 14.92 -12.84
CA HIS A 42 -12.25 14.60 -13.52
C HIS A 42 -12.35 13.32 -14.39
N VAL A 43 -13.56 12.87 -14.74
CA VAL A 43 -13.76 11.65 -15.57
C VAL A 43 -13.12 11.80 -16.94
N ASP A 44 -13.12 13.01 -17.52
CA ASP A 44 -12.50 13.27 -18.82
C ASP A 44 -10.96 13.17 -18.77
N LEU A 45 -10.37 13.58 -17.63
CA LEU A 45 -8.95 13.37 -17.33
C LEU A 45 -8.62 11.89 -17.14
N LEU A 46 -9.52 11.13 -16.49
CA LEU A 46 -9.36 9.69 -16.33
C LEU A 46 -9.46 8.96 -17.69
N ALA A 47 -10.38 9.35 -18.57
CA ALA A 47 -10.49 8.82 -19.92
C ALA A 47 -9.21 9.10 -20.72
N THR A 48 -8.70 10.33 -20.66
CA THR A 48 -7.42 10.72 -21.30
C THR A 48 -6.23 9.94 -20.72
N LEU A 49 -6.24 9.66 -19.41
CA LEU A 49 -5.20 8.87 -18.76
C LEU A 49 -5.25 7.40 -19.19
N ILE A 50 -6.45 6.84 -19.34
CA ILE A 50 -6.68 5.47 -19.79
C ILE A 50 -6.25 5.31 -21.25
N ASP A 51 -6.62 6.24 -22.13
CA ASP A 51 -6.21 6.24 -23.53
C ASP A 51 -4.70 6.48 -23.68
N GLY A 52 -4.13 7.36 -22.85
CA GLY A 52 -2.69 7.59 -22.78
C GLY A 52 -1.93 6.36 -22.30
N LEU A 53 -2.46 5.65 -21.32
CA LEU A 53 -1.90 4.41 -20.79
C LEU A 53 -2.02 3.26 -21.80
N ASP A 54 -3.15 3.10 -22.48
CA ASP A 54 -3.31 2.11 -23.56
C ASP A 54 -2.31 2.38 -24.69
N GLY A 55 -2.18 3.64 -25.10
CA GLY A 55 -1.20 4.07 -26.09
C GLY A 55 0.26 3.90 -25.65
N PHE A 56 0.54 3.96 -24.35
CA PHE A 56 1.86 3.69 -23.79
C PHE A 56 2.14 2.19 -23.75
N VAL A 57 1.21 1.37 -23.26
CA VAL A 57 1.33 -0.10 -23.19
C VAL A 57 1.53 -0.69 -24.59
N ARG A 58 0.73 -0.26 -25.58
CA ARG A 58 0.89 -0.69 -26.98
C ARG A 58 2.26 -0.36 -27.58
N ARG A 59 2.88 0.74 -27.12
CA ARG A 59 4.21 1.17 -27.56
C ARG A 59 5.33 0.57 -26.71
N ALA A 60 5.05 0.19 -25.47
CA ALA A 60 6.01 -0.43 -24.56
C ALA A 60 6.51 -1.77 -25.12
N ASP A 61 5.66 -2.55 -25.79
CA ASP A 61 6.10 -3.78 -26.48
C ASP A 61 7.14 -3.50 -27.58
N VAL A 62 6.93 -2.44 -28.36
CA VAL A 62 7.85 -2.03 -29.45
C VAL A 62 9.13 -1.39 -28.91
N ILE A 63 9.01 -0.58 -27.86
CA ILE A 63 10.14 0.07 -27.18
C ILE A 63 11.01 -0.99 -26.50
N THR A 64 10.40 -2.00 -25.87
CA THR A 64 11.15 -3.09 -25.22
C THR A 64 11.97 -3.88 -26.22
N GLY A 65 11.40 -4.23 -27.38
CA GLY A 65 12.13 -4.88 -28.47
C GLY A 65 13.30 -4.03 -28.99
N SER A 66 13.05 -2.74 -29.23
CA SER A 66 14.07 -1.82 -29.73
C SER A 66 15.22 -1.61 -28.73
N VAL A 67 14.92 -1.57 -27.43
CA VAL A 67 15.92 -1.46 -26.36
C VAL A 67 16.72 -2.75 -26.19
N SER A 68 16.06 -3.92 -26.24
CA SER A 68 16.78 -5.20 -26.19
C SER A 68 17.68 -5.41 -27.39
N ASP A 69 17.22 -5.03 -28.58
CA ASP A 69 17.99 -5.09 -29.81
C ASP A 69 19.18 -4.14 -29.75
N GLY A 70 18.99 -2.92 -29.26
CA GLY A 70 20.08 -1.96 -29.03
C GLY A 70 21.12 -2.46 -28.02
N ILE A 71 20.70 -3.11 -26.92
CA ILE A 71 21.61 -3.71 -25.94
C ILE A 71 22.40 -4.88 -26.56
N ASN A 72 21.72 -5.72 -27.34
CA ASN A 72 22.36 -6.85 -28.02
C ASN A 72 23.34 -6.38 -29.10
N GLU A 73 23.03 -5.30 -29.82
CA GLU A 73 23.92 -4.70 -30.81
C GLU A 73 25.15 -4.04 -30.14
N VAL A 74 24.96 -3.31 -29.04
CA VAL A 74 26.07 -2.78 -28.24
C VAL A 74 26.95 -3.91 -27.68
N LYS A 75 26.35 -4.99 -27.18
CA LYS A 75 27.07 -6.18 -26.71
C LYS A 75 27.82 -6.86 -27.85
N GLN A 76 27.20 -7.04 -29.02
CA GLN A 76 27.86 -7.61 -30.19
C GLN A 76 29.02 -6.73 -30.68
N LEU A 77 28.85 -5.41 -30.73
CA LEU A 77 29.91 -4.47 -31.10
C LEU A 77 31.06 -4.47 -30.09
N ALA A 78 30.77 -4.64 -28.79
CA ALA A 78 31.78 -4.78 -27.75
C ALA A 78 32.57 -6.09 -27.85
N LEU A 79 31.88 -7.20 -28.16
CA LEU A 79 32.49 -8.52 -28.37
C LEU A 79 33.29 -8.59 -29.68
N ALA A 80 32.77 -8.02 -30.76
CA ALA A 80 33.42 -7.98 -32.08
C ALA A 80 34.71 -7.14 -32.08
N ASN A 81 34.82 -6.15 -31.18
CA ASN A 81 36.01 -5.32 -31.03
C ASN A 81 36.99 -5.81 -29.94
N ASN A 82 36.88 -7.06 -29.45
CA ASN A 82 37.77 -7.61 -28.40
C ASN A 82 37.97 -6.65 -27.20
N GLY A 83 36.91 -5.95 -26.76
CA GLY A 83 36.99 -4.99 -25.65
C GLY A 83 37.90 -3.76 -25.87
N GLN A 84 38.47 -3.57 -27.07
CA GLN A 84 39.51 -2.56 -27.30
C GLN A 84 38.95 -1.17 -27.64
N ARG A 85 37.65 -1.04 -27.91
CA ARG A 85 36.99 0.28 -28.06
C ARG A 85 35.99 0.50 -26.93
N SER A 86 36.51 0.69 -25.71
CA SER A 86 35.79 1.47 -24.69
C SER A 86 35.45 2.82 -25.28
N TRP A 87 34.16 3.14 -25.33
CA TRP A 87 33.73 4.51 -25.59
C TRP A 87 34.32 5.38 -24.48
N PRO A 88 34.89 6.57 -24.78
CA PRO A 88 35.51 7.40 -23.75
C PRO A 88 34.46 7.74 -22.67
N GLY A 89 34.58 7.13 -21.50
CA GLY A 89 33.70 7.36 -20.36
C GLY A 89 32.69 6.26 -20.00
N VAL A 90 32.57 5.17 -20.78
CA VAL A 90 31.64 4.08 -20.46
C VAL A 90 32.36 2.73 -20.45
N ASP A 91 32.68 2.25 -19.24
CA ASP A 91 33.21 0.91 -19.02
C ASP A 91 32.05 -0.11 -19.02
N VAL A 92 31.80 -0.67 -20.20
CA VAL A 92 30.75 -1.67 -20.41
C VAL A 92 30.99 -2.93 -19.57
N ALA A 93 32.25 -3.26 -19.27
CA ALA A 93 32.59 -4.38 -18.41
C ALA A 93 32.22 -4.08 -16.94
N ALA A 94 32.54 -2.88 -16.44
CA ALA A 94 32.13 -2.45 -15.10
C ALA A 94 30.60 -2.34 -14.96
N LEU A 95 29.90 -1.87 -16.01
CA LEU A 95 28.44 -1.88 -16.04
C LEU A 95 27.86 -3.30 -16.01
N SER A 96 28.43 -4.22 -16.79
CA SER A 96 28.00 -5.62 -16.78
C SER A 96 28.24 -6.31 -15.44
N ASP A 97 29.35 -6.02 -14.76
CA ASP A 97 29.64 -6.53 -13.42
C ASP A 97 28.66 -5.93 -12.40
N THR A 98 28.36 -4.62 -12.50
CA THR A 98 27.39 -3.96 -11.62
C THR A 98 25.98 -4.51 -11.82
N VAL A 99 25.55 -4.72 -13.06
CA VAL A 99 24.26 -5.34 -13.38
C VAL A 99 24.21 -6.79 -12.91
N THR A 100 25.29 -7.55 -13.05
CA THR A 100 25.35 -8.93 -12.59
C THR A 100 25.29 -9.02 -11.07
N ARG A 101 26.01 -8.14 -10.36
CA ARG A 101 25.94 -8.04 -8.89
C ARG A 101 24.58 -7.57 -8.41
N LEU A 102 23.96 -6.62 -9.09
CA LEU A 102 22.62 -6.16 -8.77
C LEU A 102 21.58 -7.25 -9.03
N ALA A 103 21.70 -8.00 -10.14
CA ALA A 103 20.85 -9.14 -10.45
C ALA A 103 21.03 -10.26 -9.44
N ALA A 104 22.26 -10.54 -8.99
CA ALA A 104 22.53 -11.51 -7.94
C ALA A 104 21.98 -11.04 -6.57
N ALA A 105 22.13 -9.76 -6.23
CA ALA A 105 21.57 -9.19 -5.02
C ALA A 105 20.03 -9.20 -5.05
N ALA A 106 19.44 -8.85 -6.20
CA ALA A 106 18.01 -8.90 -6.42
C ALA A 106 17.48 -10.34 -6.42
N ALA A 107 18.18 -11.31 -7.01
CA ALA A 107 17.81 -12.73 -6.97
C ALA A 107 17.91 -13.31 -5.55
N ASN A 108 18.92 -12.90 -4.78
CA ASN A 108 19.05 -13.27 -3.37
C ASN A 108 17.98 -12.61 -2.49
N ALA A 109 17.56 -11.39 -2.83
CA ALA A 109 16.48 -10.68 -2.16
C ALA A 109 15.09 -11.09 -2.68
N ALA A 110 15.00 -11.69 -3.87
CA ALA A 110 13.76 -12.08 -4.54
C ALA A 110 12.83 -12.90 -3.66
N PRO A 111 13.26 -13.93 -2.91
CA PRO A 111 12.35 -14.65 -2.03
C PRO A 111 11.84 -13.80 -0.86
N ALA A 112 12.57 -12.76 -0.42
CA ALA A 112 12.09 -11.82 0.59
C ALA A 112 11.14 -10.77 -0.02
N LEU A 113 11.44 -10.28 -1.22
CA LEU A 113 10.56 -9.40 -2.00
C LEU A 113 9.26 -10.11 -2.40
N GLU A 114 9.33 -11.36 -2.84
CA GLU A 114 8.19 -12.19 -3.20
C GLU A 114 7.35 -12.54 -1.98
N ARG A 115 7.98 -12.75 -0.82
CA ARG A 115 7.27 -12.86 0.46
C ARG A 115 6.62 -11.55 0.87
N LEU A 116 7.22 -10.39 0.56
CA LEU A 116 6.67 -9.05 0.81
C LEU A 116 5.50 -8.73 -0.13
N LEU A 117 5.63 -9.07 -1.41
CA LEU A 117 4.64 -8.87 -2.49
C LEU A 117 3.45 -9.83 -2.38
N ASN A 118 3.66 -11.05 -1.90
CA ASN A 118 2.59 -11.99 -1.56
C ASN A 118 2.15 -11.90 -0.09
N SER A 119 2.65 -10.91 0.63
CA SER A 119 2.30 -10.65 2.03
C SER A 119 1.12 -9.68 2.12
N PRO A 120 0.42 -9.64 3.26
CA PRO A 120 -0.61 -8.64 3.51
C PRO A 120 -0.10 -7.18 3.39
N LEU A 121 1.22 -6.94 3.35
CA LEU A 121 1.82 -5.62 3.13
C LEU A 121 1.54 -5.01 1.74
N THR A 122 1.15 -5.82 0.74
CA THR A 122 0.75 -5.36 -0.59
C THR A 122 -0.76 -5.10 -0.71
N ASP A 123 -1.53 -5.45 0.32
CA ASP A 123 -2.96 -5.10 0.41
C ASP A 123 -3.07 -3.57 0.55
N PRO A 124 -3.89 -2.90 -0.29
CA PRO A 124 -4.17 -1.47 -0.18
C PRO A 124 -4.47 -1.02 1.26
N ARG A 125 -5.19 -1.82 2.04
CA ARG A 125 -5.53 -1.48 3.43
C ARG A 125 -4.33 -1.46 4.37
N THR A 126 -3.37 -2.35 4.14
CA THR A 126 -2.13 -2.40 4.92
C THR A 126 -1.18 -1.28 4.48
N ALA A 127 -1.16 -0.94 3.19
CA ALA A 127 -0.43 0.21 2.68
C ALA A 127 -0.97 1.53 3.25
N ASP A 128 -2.30 1.69 3.32
CA ASP A 128 -2.95 2.88 3.90
C ASP A 128 -2.61 3.02 5.39
N THR A 129 -2.71 1.95 6.17
CA THR A 129 -2.33 1.98 7.60
C THR A 129 -0.84 2.24 7.81
N LEU A 130 0.03 1.74 6.94
CA LEU A 130 1.46 2.08 6.95
C LEU A 130 1.71 3.55 6.61
N ALA A 131 0.96 4.11 5.64
CA ALA A 131 1.04 5.51 5.27
C ALA A 131 0.56 6.41 6.41
N GLU A 132 -0.55 6.06 7.08
CA GLU A 132 -1.07 6.76 8.26
C GLU A 132 -0.07 6.71 9.43
N LEU A 133 0.51 5.54 9.71
CA LEU A 133 1.56 5.40 10.74
C LEU A 133 2.82 6.20 10.39
N GLY A 134 3.20 6.20 9.11
CA GLY A 134 4.32 7.00 8.62
C GLY A 134 4.08 8.50 8.77
N GLY A 135 2.88 8.97 8.41
CA GLY A 135 2.45 10.35 8.62
C GLY A 135 2.47 10.75 10.09
N ALA A 136 1.87 9.94 10.96
CA ALA A 136 1.85 10.17 12.41
C ALA A 136 3.26 10.17 13.03
N LEU A 137 4.20 9.38 12.50
CA LEU A 137 5.59 9.36 12.96
C LEU A 137 6.34 10.63 12.58
N VAL A 138 6.15 11.12 11.35
CA VAL A 138 6.75 12.37 10.89
C VAL A 138 6.16 13.55 11.65
N GLU A 139 4.84 13.62 11.77
CA GLU A 139 4.13 14.65 12.54
C GLU A 139 4.55 14.64 14.01
N GLY A 140 4.67 13.45 14.62
CA GLY A 140 5.15 13.30 16.00
C GLY A 140 6.60 13.76 16.17
N ARG A 141 7.47 13.51 15.18
CA ARG A 141 8.86 13.99 15.18
C ARG A 141 8.91 15.52 15.07
N GLU A 142 8.10 16.11 14.20
CA GLU A 142 8.01 17.56 14.03
C GLU A 142 7.44 18.23 15.28
N ALA A 143 6.39 17.67 15.89
CA ALA A 143 5.82 18.16 17.14
C ALA A 143 6.82 18.09 18.31
N ALA A 144 7.60 17.00 18.39
CA ALA A 144 8.67 16.86 19.39
C ALA A 144 9.82 17.84 19.15
N ALA A 145 10.19 18.08 17.90
CA ALA A 145 11.25 19.03 17.52
C ALA A 145 10.81 20.49 17.73
N ALA A 146 9.53 20.81 17.54
CA ALA A 146 8.97 22.14 17.76
C ALA A 146 8.80 22.52 19.24
N GLU A 147 9.24 21.66 20.18
CA GLU A 147 9.03 21.76 21.63
C GLU A 147 7.56 21.95 22.08
N ARG A 148 6.58 21.85 21.17
CA ARG A 148 5.15 21.88 21.47
C ARG A 148 4.74 20.55 22.11
N GLY A 149 5.02 20.42 23.40
CA GLY A 149 4.53 19.28 24.18
C GLY A 149 5.57 18.52 24.96
N LYS A 150 6.79 19.05 25.19
CA LYS A 150 7.72 18.42 26.15
C LYS A 150 7.04 18.38 27.52
N PRO A 151 6.63 17.20 28.05
CA PRO A 151 5.91 17.15 29.31
C PRO A 151 6.86 17.61 30.41
N LYS A 152 6.63 18.82 30.94
CA LYS A 152 7.44 19.40 32.00
C LYS A 152 7.08 18.72 33.32
N GLY A 153 7.67 17.55 33.56
CA GLY A 153 7.62 16.82 34.83
C GLY A 153 6.75 15.55 34.83
N LEU A 154 6.89 14.76 35.90
CA LEU A 154 6.25 13.46 36.06
C LEU A 154 4.71 13.54 36.06
N PHE A 155 4.15 14.66 36.52
CA PHE A 155 2.70 14.91 36.52
C PHE A 155 2.15 15.20 35.11
N ALA A 156 2.95 15.83 34.24
CA ALA A 156 2.59 16.06 32.85
C ALA A 156 2.58 14.76 32.05
N LEU A 157 3.48 13.82 32.36
CA LEU A 157 3.47 12.46 31.80
C LEU A 157 2.20 11.69 32.20
N ILE A 158 1.83 11.72 33.49
CA ILE A 158 0.59 11.08 33.97
C ILE A 158 -0.64 11.69 33.30
N ARG A 159 -0.65 13.01 33.09
CA ARG A 159 -1.74 13.70 32.40
C ARG A 159 -1.78 13.37 30.91
N ALA A 160 -0.63 13.24 30.25
CA ALA A 160 -0.54 12.82 28.85
C ALA A 160 -1.12 11.41 28.65
N THR A 161 -0.90 10.48 29.59
CA THR A 161 -1.54 9.16 29.53
C THR A 161 -3.07 9.21 29.72
N LYS A 162 -3.59 10.27 30.35
CA LYS A 162 -5.04 10.49 30.53
C LYS A 162 -5.70 11.16 29.31
N ASP A 163 -4.91 11.58 28.33
CA ASP A 163 -5.40 12.11 27.07
C ASP A 163 -6.15 11.01 26.28
N PRO A 164 -7.37 11.27 25.78
CA PRO A 164 -8.14 10.27 25.02
C PRO A 164 -7.42 9.78 23.75
N ASP A 165 -6.56 10.58 23.13
CA ASP A 165 -5.80 10.18 21.94
C ASP A 165 -4.65 9.24 22.29
N VAL A 166 -3.93 9.54 23.37
CA VAL A 166 -2.85 8.69 23.90
C VAL A 166 -3.40 7.36 24.40
N ALA A 167 -4.55 7.38 25.07
CA ALA A 167 -5.24 6.16 25.51
C ALA A 167 -5.64 5.25 24.34
N ARG A 168 -6.13 5.83 23.23
CA ARG A 168 -6.43 5.09 22.00
C ARG A 168 -5.19 4.46 21.38
N GLY A 169 -4.09 5.22 21.28
CA GLY A 169 -2.82 4.70 20.76
C GLY A 169 -2.23 3.57 21.61
N LEU A 170 -2.25 3.72 22.94
CA LEU A 170 -1.83 2.66 23.87
C LEU A 170 -2.73 1.42 23.78
N GLY A 171 -4.04 1.61 23.64
CA GLY A 171 -4.99 0.52 23.43
C GLY A 171 -4.69 -0.29 22.17
N PHE A 172 -4.35 0.39 21.07
CA PHE A 172 -3.94 -0.26 19.82
C PHE A 172 -2.64 -1.08 20.01
N MET A 173 -1.63 -0.53 20.69
CA MET A 173 -0.38 -1.24 20.98
C MET A 173 -0.60 -2.50 21.83
N ILE A 174 -1.48 -2.42 22.83
CA ILE A 174 -1.87 -3.58 23.65
C ILE A 174 -2.53 -4.66 22.79
N GLN A 175 -3.39 -4.27 21.84
CA GLN A 175 -4.10 -5.22 20.98
C GLN A 175 -3.15 -5.90 19.98
N ILE A 176 -2.15 -5.18 19.46
CA ILE A 176 -1.06 -5.79 18.65
C ILE A 176 -0.28 -6.79 19.50
N ALA A 177 0.13 -6.42 20.71
CA ALA A 177 0.85 -7.33 21.60
C ALA A 177 0.02 -8.59 21.91
N LYS A 178 -1.30 -8.45 22.10
CA LYS A 178 -2.22 -9.56 22.33
C LYS A 178 -2.35 -10.48 21.12
N SER A 179 -2.45 -9.95 19.90
CA SER A 179 -2.53 -10.78 18.69
C SER A 179 -1.25 -11.56 18.43
N VAL A 180 -0.09 -10.91 18.61
CA VAL A 180 1.23 -11.56 18.50
C VAL A 180 1.37 -12.67 19.56
N GLY A 181 1.01 -12.38 20.82
CA GLY A 181 1.04 -13.39 21.89
C GLY A 181 0.16 -14.60 21.62
N HIS A 182 -1.00 -14.41 20.98
CA HIS A 182 -1.89 -15.50 20.58
C HIS A 182 -1.24 -16.42 19.52
N THR A 183 -0.59 -15.85 18.50
CA THR A 183 0.11 -16.63 17.46
C THR A 183 1.30 -17.41 18.01
N LEU A 184 2.06 -16.82 18.94
CA LEU A 184 3.20 -17.47 19.59
C LEU A 184 2.76 -18.58 20.56
N GLY A 185 1.61 -18.42 21.22
CA GLY A 185 1.03 -19.44 22.10
C GLY A 185 0.42 -20.64 21.37
N GLN A 186 0.15 -20.51 20.07
CA GLN A 186 -0.37 -21.59 19.21
C GLN A 186 0.72 -22.38 18.49
N ALA A 187 1.99 -21.97 18.57
CA ALA A 187 3.09 -22.76 18.00
C ALA A 187 3.15 -24.14 18.67
N PRO A 188 3.16 -25.25 17.91
CA PRO A 188 3.13 -26.59 18.49
C PRO A 188 4.33 -26.76 19.42
N ARG A 189 4.03 -27.06 20.68
CA ARG A 189 5.02 -27.46 21.69
C ARG A 189 5.73 -28.69 21.12
N LYS A 190 7.01 -28.55 20.77
CA LYS A 190 7.84 -29.70 20.42
C LYS A 190 7.94 -30.57 21.67
N GLU A 191 7.12 -31.60 21.74
CA GLU A 191 7.34 -32.77 22.60
C GLU A 191 8.48 -33.62 22.03
#